data_AF-A0A850GD22-F1
#
_entry.id   AF-A0A850GD22-F1
#
_cell.length_a   1.000
_cell.length_b   1.000
_cell.length_c   1.000
_cell.angle_alpha   90.00
_cell.angle_beta   90.00
_cell.angle_gamma   90.00
#
_symmetry.space_group_name_H-M   'P 1'
#
loop_
_entity.id
_entity.type
_entity.pdbx_description
1 polymer ?
#
loop_
_entity_poly.entity_id
_entity_poly.type
_entity_poly.pdbx_seq_one_letter_code
_entity_poly.pdbx_strand_id
1 'polypeptide(L)'
;MTELLYRICTVEDWGQACAEGTLPLSALDERDGFVHLSLAGQVAQTLGRYFTGISDLVLLTIDSGRLSKQGLYFEHSIHEDQGARRKGLFPHYYGRIAREAVVRAQTIERDVNGAHVLPAAVSEDARREFERELGTSTLELQLSWDDRGVALLEYPQETRIEDEASMLAWEAQLERRIAALNEGRGKVPLVVGVDNLWVAPKLERRYVEMVDKLITRAFSVVVRWSSNEHRRRFFARTNQAHDLPSEVFASREEAIGFALAQG
;
A
#
# COMPACT_ATOMS: atom_id res chain seq x y z
N MET A 1 18.61 9.05 -0.48
CA MET A 1 18.09 9.33 0.88
C MET A 1 18.24 8.05 1.68
N THR A 2 18.61 8.15 2.94
CA THR A 2 18.70 7.04 3.89
C THR A 2 17.31 6.71 4.44
N GLU A 3 17.14 5.49 4.94
CA GLU A 3 15.85 5.02 5.45
C GLU A 3 15.59 5.55 6.87
N LEU A 4 14.35 5.89 7.17
CA LEU A 4 13.96 6.33 8.51
C LEU A 4 13.44 5.13 9.30
N LEU A 5 14.00 4.93 10.48
CA LEU A 5 13.64 3.88 11.43
C LEU A 5 13.01 4.49 12.68
N TYR A 6 12.24 3.71 13.41
CA TYR A 6 11.45 4.19 14.53
C TYR A 6 11.74 3.42 15.80
N ARG A 7 11.85 4.14 16.91
CA ARG A 7 11.95 3.57 18.26
C ARG A 7 10.93 4.24 19.16
N ILE A 8 10.26 3.45 19.99
CA ILE A 8 9.40 3.94 21.06
C ILE A 8 10.16 3.74 22.37
N CYS A 9 10.27 4.79 23.17
CA CYS A 9 10.83 4.73 24.52
C CYS A 9 10.00 5.60 25.47
N THR A 10 10.32 5.57 26.76
CA THR A 10 9.69 6.50 27.72
C THR A 10 10.28 7.91 27.58
N VAL A 11 9.57 8.92 28.11
CA VAL A 11 10.09 10.29 28.26
C VAL A 11 11.36 10.30 29.12
N GLU A 12 11.44 9.44 30.14
CA GLU A 12 12.61 9.29 30.99
C GLU A 12 13.81 8.75 30.20
N ASP A 13 13.64 7.66 29.46
CA ASP A 13 14.68 7.10 28.58
C ASP A 13 15.21 8.14 27.60
N TRP A 14 14.30 8.96 27.06
CA TRP A 14 14.67 10.02 26.13
C TRP A 14 15.45 11.15 26.82
N GLY A 15 15.03 11.55 28.01
CA GLY A 15 15.74 12.51 28.84
C GLY A 15 17.16 12.04 29.17
N GLN A 16 17.30 10.77 29.55
CA GLN A 16 18.60 10.15 29.80
C GLN A 16 19.47 10.15 28.53
N ALA A 17 18.91 9.76 27.38
CA ALA A 17 19.65 9.78 26.12
C ALA A 17 20.15 11.18 25.74
N CYS A 18 19.39 12.23 26.07
CA CYS A 18 19.82 13.61 25.83
C CYS A 18 20.94 14.06 26.78
N ALA A 19 21.00 13.51 28.00
CA ALA A 19 22.05 13.82 28.97
C ALA A 19 23.34 13.01 28.72
N GLU A 20 23.20 11.73 28.37
CA GLU A 20 24.31 10.77 28.26
C GLU A 20 24.80 10.57 26.83
N GLY A 21 24.07 11.09 25.84
CA GLY A 21 24.42 11.02 24.42
C GLY A 21 24.13 9.66 23.77
N THR A 22 23.56 8.69 24.49
CA THR A 22 23.23 7.36 23.96
C THR A 22 21.88 6.89 24.48
N LEU A 23 21.08 6.28 23.61
CA LEU A 23 19.80 5.70 24.02
C LEU A 23 20.02 4.51 24.98
N PRO A 24 19.33 4.48 26.14
CA PRO A 24 19.32 3.29 26.99
C PRO A 24 18.67 2.11 26.26
N LEU A 25 19.07 0.90 26.65
CA LEU A 25 18.42 -0.32 26.17
C LEU A 25 17.17 -0.56 27.00
N SER A 26 16.08 -0.99 26.37
CA SER A 26 14.95 -1.51 27.13
C SER A 26 15.26 -2.92 27.63
N ALA A 27 14.52 -3.37 28.64
CA ALA A 27 14.64 -4.75 29.14
C ALA A 27 14.45 -5.80 28.02
N LEU A 28 13.63 -5.48 27.00
CA LEU A 28 13.43 -6.32 25.82
C LEU A 28 14.70 -6.39 24.96
N ASP A 29 15.36 -5.25 24.74
CA ASP A 29 16.58 -5.16 23.94
C ASP A 29 17.74 -5.88 24.64
N GLU A 30 17.86 -5.73 25.96
CA GLU A 30 18.88 -6.42 26.76
C GLU A 30 18.70 -7.94 26.73
N ARG A 31 17.44 -8.40 26.83
CA ARG A 31 17.11 -9.82 26.78
C ARG A 31 17.43 -10.44 25.41
N ASP A 32 17.09 -9.74 24.33
CA ASP A 32 17.20 -10.27 22.97
C ASP A 32 18.56 -9.98 22.32
N GLY A 33 19.35 -9.08 22.90
CA GLY A 33 20.73 -8.79 22.50
C GLY A 33 20.87 -7.76 21.36
N PHE A 34 19.79 -7.07 20.99
CA PHE A 34 19.79 -6.03 19.96
C PHE A 34 18.69 -4.99 20.23
N VAL A 35 18.82 -3.79 19.65
CA VAL A 35 17.80 -2.74 19.75
C VAL A 35 16.68 -3.00 18.74
N HIS A 36 15.44 -3.11 19.24
CA HIS A 36 14.26 -3.24 18.41
C HIS A 36 13.88 -1.90 17.79
N LEU A 37 13.95 -1.85 16.46
CA LEU A 37 13.44 -0.74 15.67
C LEU A 37 12.19 -1.18 14.91
N SER A 38 11.50 -0.22 14.32
CA SER A 38 10.35 -0.43 13.46
C SER A 38 10.51 0.39 12.19
N LEU A 39 9.96 -0.10 11.09
CA LEU A 39 9.59 0.73 9.95
C LEU A 39 8.34 1.56 10.28
N ALA A 40 8.02 2.56 9.46
CA ALA A 40 6.90 3.47 9.76
C ALA A 40 5.57 2.73 9.79
N GLY A 41 5.34 1.81 8.84
CA GLY A 41 4.13 0.98 8.79
C GLY A 41 3.96 0.03 9.98
N GLN A 42 5.04 -0.20 10.75
CA GLN A 42 5.07 -1.16 11.85
C GLN A 42 4.79 -0.51 13.22
N VAL A 43 4.90 0.82 13.35
CA VAL A 43 4.83 1.54 14.64
C VAL A 43 3.48 1.30 15.35
N ALA A 44 2.37 1.39 14.63
CA ALA A 44 1.02 1.20 15.18
C ALA A 44 0.87 -0.17 15.86
N GLN A 45 1.34 -1.22 15.20
CA GLN A 45 1.30 -2.58 15.72
C GLN A 45 2.25 -2.77 16.90
N THR A 46 3.44 -2.14 16.86
CA THR A 46 4.39 -2.17 17.98
C THR A 46 3.77 -1.52 19.23
N LEU A 47 3.10 -0.37 19.09
CA LEU A 47 2.38 0.31 20.18
C LEU A 47 1.31 -0.58 20.80
N GLY A 48 0.41 -1.14 19.99
CA GLY A 48 -0.69 -1.97 20.48
C GLY A 48 -0.23 -3.29 21.14
N ARG A 49 0.97 -3.79 20.79
CA ARG A 49 1.49 -5.04 21.35
C ARG A 49 2.26 -4.83 22.67
N TYR A 50 3.16 -3.86 22.72
CA TYR A 50 4.11 -3.74 23.82
C TYR A 50 3.82 -2.57 24.77
N PHE A 51 3.01 -1.60 24.33
CA PHE A 51 2.83 -0.33 25.04
C PHE A 51 1.37 -0.05 25.42
N THR A 52 0.50 -1.06 25.35
CA THR A 52 -0.91 -0.92 25.74
C THR A 52 -1.02 -0.49 27.20
N GLY A 53 -1.70 0.63 27.44
CA GLY A 53 -1.92 1.19 28.77
C GLY A 53 -0.74 1.98 29.35
N ILE A 54 0.41 2.03 28.67
CA ILE A 54 1.58 2.81 29.10
C ILE A 54 1.42 4.27 28.65
N SER A 55 1.77 5.24 29.50
CA SER A 55 1.80 6.68 29.19
C SER A 55 3.23 7.18 29.02
N ASP A 56 3.38 8.49 28.74
CA ASP A 56 4.69 9.16 28.74
C ASP A 56 5.68 8.51 27.77
N LEU A 57 5.19 8.22 26.57
CA LEU A 57 5.95 7.61 25.49
C LEU A 57 6.42 8.67 24.50
N VAL A 58 7.60 8.43 23.94
CA VAL A 58 8.20 9.23 22.88
C VAL A 58 8.48 8.34 21.69
N LEU A 59 8.07 8.78 20.51
CA LEU A 59 8.43 8.21 19.23
C LEU A 59 9.67 8.92 18.69
N LEU A 60 10.75 8.17 18.57
CA LEU A 60 12.01 8.62 18.00
C LEU A 60 12.07 8.21 16.53
N THR A 61 12.39 9.16 15.66
CA THR A 61 12.73 8.92 14.25
C THR A 61 14.25 8.95 14.12
N ILE A 62 14.82 7.85 13.63
CA ILE A 62 16.25 7.58 13.51
C ILE A 62 16.63 7.53 12.04
N ASP A 63 17.69 8.23 11.67
CA ASP A 63 18.28 8.18 10.33
C ASP A 63 19.22 6.96 10.24
N SER A 64 18.85 5.95 9.45
CA SER A 64 19.66 4.73 9.31
C SER A 64 21.05 4.98 8.75
N GLY A 65 21.26 6.11 8.05
CA GLY A 65 22.56 6.54 7.57
C GLY A 65 23.54 6.93 8.68
N ARG A 66 23.04 7.19 9.89
CA ARG A 66 23.83 7.52 11.08
C ARG A 66 24.10 6.31 11.97
N LEU A 67 23.57 5.15 11.61
CA LEU A 67 23.87 3.88 12.27
C LEU A 67 25.03 3.18 11.56
N SER A 68 25.73 2.31 12.28
CA SER A 68 26.71 1.44 11.63
C SER A 68 26.00 0.46 10.71
N LYS A 69 26.40 0.43 9.42
CA LYS A 69 25.88 -0.53 8.45
C LYS A 69 26.13 -1.98 8.84
N GLN A 70 27.19 -2.26 9.61
CA GLN A 70 27.49 -3.62 10.07
C GLN A 70 26.60 -4.07 11.24
N GLY A 71 25.86 -3.15 11.88
CA GLY A 71 25.00 -3.46 13.01
C GLY A 71 23.51 -3.53 12.68
N LEU A 72 23.08 -3.06 11.50
CA LEU A 72 21.66 -2.99 11.14
C LEU A 72 21.26 -4.16 10.24
N TYR A 73 20.34 -4.99 10.74
CA TYR A 73 19.82 -6.16 10.03
C TYR A 73 18.29 -6.09 9.94
N PHE A 74 17.75 -6.56 8.83
CA PHE A 74 16.31 -6.66 8.62
C PHE A 74 15.91 -8.12 8.71
N GLU A 75 15.27 -8.49 9.81
CA GLU A 75 15.02 -9.88 10.16
C GLU A 75 13.56 -10.10 10.51
N HIS A 76 13.07 -11.32 10.37
CA HIS A 76 11.72 -11.60 10.85
C HIS A 76 11.64 -11.45 12.38
N SER A 77 10.47 -11.04 12.86
CA SER A 77 10.17 -11.04 14.29
C SER A 77 10.50 -12.41 14.89
N ILE A 78 11.35 -12.42 15.93
CA ILE A 78 11.74 -13.61 16.68
C ILE A 78 10.68 -14.00 17.74
N HIS A 79 9.74 -13.09 18.02
CA HIS A 79 8.63 -13.33 18.93
C HIS A 79 7.40 -13.82 18.17
N GLU A 80 6.98 -15.04 18.45
CA GLU A 80 5.67 -15.59 18.11
C GLU A 80 4.74 -15.49 19.32
N ASP A 81 4.42 -14.26 19.75
CA ASP A 81 3.51 -14.10 20.89
C ASP A 81 2.14 -13.56 20.45
N GLN A 82 1.09 -14.22 20.96
CA GLN A 82 -0.34 -14.06 20.63
C GLN A 82 -0.79 -14.58 19.25
N GLY A 83 -0.32 -15.77 18.86
CA GLY A 83 -0.99 -16.62 17.86
C GLY A 83 -0.83 -16.22 16.38
N ALA A 84 -0.10 -15.15 16.07
CA ALA A 84 0.25 -14.80 14.70
C ALA A 84 1.61 -14.08 14.62
N ARG A 85 2.51 -14.66 13.81
CA ARG A 85 3.80 -14.05 13.43
C ARG A 85 3.56 -12.70 12.77
N ARG A 86 4.26 -11.66 13.23
CA ARG A 86 4.26 -10.35 12.56
C ARG A 86 4.82 -10.54 11.16
N LYS A 87 4.07 -10.13 10.14
CA LYS A 87 4.51 -10.16 8.74
C LYS A 87 5.49 -9.02 8.50
N GLY A 88 6.46 -9.24 7.61
CA GLY A 88 7.50 -8.27 7.27
C GLY A 88 8.83 -8.53 7.98
N LEU A 89 9.84 -7.76 7.57
CA LEU A 89 11.15 -7.70 8.21
C LEU A 89 11.19 -6.51 9.18
N PHE A 90 11.72 -6.75 10.36
CA PHE A 90 11.93 -5.76 11.40
C PHE A 90 13.40 -5.33 11.41
N PRO A 91 13.68 -4.03 11.48
CA PRO A 91 15.04 -3.55 11.67
C PRO A 91 15.49 -3.85 13.10
N HIS A 92 16.56 -4.62 13.23
CA HIS A 92 17.26 -4.91 14.47
C HIS A 92 18.65 -4.29 14.41
N TYR A 93 19.03 -3.56 15.46
CA TYR A 93 20.33 -2.90 15.52
C TYR A 93 21.21 -3.49 16.63
N TYR A 94 22.28 -4.16 16.22
CA TYR A 94 23.31 -4.75 17.08
C TYR A 94 24.37 -3.69 17.42
N GLY A 95 23.94 -2.70 18.19
CA GLY A 95 24.79 -1.61 18.64
C GLY A 95 24.06 -0.63 19.55
N ARG A 96 24.79 0.38 20.01
CA ARG A 96 24.22 1.50 20.78
C ARG A 96 23.78 2.61 19.83
N ILE A 97 22.60 3.17 20.04
CA ILE A 97 22.08 4.29 19.23
C ILE A 97 22.52 5.59 19.88
N ALA A 98 23.42 6.31 19.21
CA ALA A 98 23.82 7.64 19.64
C ALA A 98 22.64 8.63 19.52
N ARG A 99 22.55 9.59 20.43
CA ARG A 99 21.50 10.63 20.43
C ARG A 99 21.45 11.36 19.09
N GLU A 100 22.59 11.56 18.45
CA GLU A 100 22.75 12.25 17.16
C GLU A 100 22.12 11.48 16.00
N ALA A 101 21.88 10.17 16.13
CA ALA A 101 21.17 9.39 15.13
C ALA A 101 19.67 9.73 15.08
N VAL A 102 19.12 10.29 16.16
CA VAL A 102 17.71 10.67 16.27
C VAL A 102 17.48 12.06 15.66
N VAL A 103 16.77 12.08 14.53
CA VAL A 103 16.46 13.29 13.77
C VAL A 103 15.16 13.98 14.21
N ARG A 104 14.28 13.25 14.90
CA ARG A 104 13.02 13.78 15.43
C ARG A 104 12.59 12.96 16.65
N ALA A 105 12.03 13.63 17.66
CA ALA A 105 11.43 13.01 18.84
C ALA A 105 10.07 13.67 19.10
N GLN A 106 9.02 12.86 19.27
CA GLN A 106 7.64 13.35 19.43
C GLN A 106 6.94 12.57 20.54
N THR A 107 6.27 13.26 21.46
CA THR A 107 5.40 12.62 22.44
C THR A 107 4.26 11.87 21.74
N ILE A 108 3.93 10.69 22.23
CA ILE A 108 2.79 9.90 21.76
C ILE A 108 1.62 10.22 22.70
N GLU A 109 0.67 10.98 22.19
CA GLU A 109 -0.55 11.35 22.92
C GLU A 109 -1.51 10.16 23.00
N ARG A 110 -2.46 10.23 23.95
CA ARG A 110 -3.56 9.26 24.05
C ARG A 110 -4.89 9.97 23.76
N ASP A 111 -5.80 9.27 23.09
CA ASP A 111 -7.14 9.77 22.81
C ASP A 111 -8.06 9.63 24.05
N VAL A 112 -9.32 10.06 23.89
CA VAL A 112 -10.34 9.99 24.95
C VAL A 112 -10.66 8.57 25.42
N ASN A 113 -10.31 7.55 24.63
CA ASN A 113 -10.49 6.14 24.96
C ASN A 113 -9.19 5.51 25.52
N GLY A 114 -8.12 6.31 25.65
CA GLY A 114 -6.81 5.86 26.07
C GLY A 114 -6.03 5.10 25.00
N ALA A 115 -6.43 5.15 23.72
CA ALA A 115 -5.65 4.60 22.62
C ALA A 115 -4.52 5.57 22.23
N HIS A 116 -3.38 5.02 21.82
CA HIS A 116 -2.25 5.83 21.34
C HIS A 116 -2.57 6.51 20.01
N VAL A 117 -2.34 7.82 19.95
CA VAL A 117 -2.48 8.62 18.73
C VAL A 117 -1.12 8.70 18.04
N LEU A 118 -1.03 8.14 16.84
CA LEU A 118 0.18 8.22 16.04
C LEU A 118 0.43 9.66 15.58
N PRO A 119 1.67 10.18 15.67
CA PRO A 119 2.02 11.46 15.09
C PRO A 119 1.78 11.46 13.56
N ALA A 120 1.15 12.51 13.04
CA ALA A 120 0.76 12.62 11.64
C ALA A 120 1.91 12.35 10.65
N ALA A 121 3.12 12.79 10.99
CA ALA A 121 4.28 12.59 10.15
C ALA A 121 4.67 11.10 10.00
N VAL A 122 4.46 10.27 11.04
CA VAL A 122 4.71 8.82 10.94
C VAL A 122 3.62 8.14 10.12
N SER A 123 2.37 8.62 10.19
CA SER A 123 1.32 8.15 9.28
C SER A 123 1.63 8.50 7.82
N GLU A 124 2.19 9.68 7.56
CA GLU A 124 2.67 10.04 6.22
C GLU A 124 3.89 9.22 5.78
N ASP A 125 4.85 8.98 6.67
CA ASP A 125 6.03 8.17 6.39
C ASP A 125 5.64 6.71 6.12
N ALA A 126 4.67 6.18 6.87
CA ALA A 126 4.07 4.86 6.65
C ALA A 126 3.35 4.82 5.30
N ARG A 127 2.61 5.87 4.94
CA ARG A 127 2.00 5.99 3.62
C ARG A 127 3.07 6.02 2.52
N ARG A 128 4.16 6.76 2.68
CA ARG A 128 5.28 6.84 1.71
C ARG A 128 6.07 5.54 1.62
N GLU A 129 6.23 4.81 2.72
CA GLU A 129 6.84 3.48 2.77
C GLU A 129 5.95 2.47 2.06
N PHE A 130 4.67 2.42 2.42
CA PHE A 130 3.67 1.64 1.71
C PHE A 130 3.63 2.02 0.22
N GLU A 131 3.70 3.31 -0.14
CA GLU A 131 3.82 3.78 -1.53
C GLU A 131 5.16 3.46 -2.19
N ARG A 132 6.23 3.15 -1.45
CA ARG A 132 7.53 2.71 -1.99
C ARG A 132 7.59 1.19 -2.15
N GLU A 133 7.01 0.43 -1.22
CA GLU A 133 6.75 -1.01 -1.37
C GLU A 133 5.76 -1.27 -2.51
N LEU A 134 4.68 -0.48 -2.56
CA LEU A 134 3.82 -0.36 -3.72
C LEU A 134 4.50 0.40 -4.86
N GLY A 135 5.61 1.09 -4.66
CA GLY A 135 6.37 1.79 -5.70
C GLY A 135 7.17 0.83 -6.60
N THR A 136 7.25 -0.43 -6.19
CA THR A 136 7.55 -1.58 -7.07
C THR A 136 6.31 -2.15 -7.79
N SER A 137 5.11 -1.59 -7.57
CA SER A 137 3.91 -1.80 -8.39
C SER A 137 2.95 -0.62 -8.25
N THR A 138 3.36 0.57 -8.73
CA THR A 138 2.39 1.65 -8.93
C THR A 138 1.41 1.09 -9.95
N LEU A 139 0.14 1.01 -9.56
CA LEU A 139 -0.97 0.73 -10.47
C LEU A 139 -1.04 1.90 -11.46
N GLU A 140 -0.12 1.93 -12.41
CA GLU A 140 -0.14 2.86 -13.53
C GLU A 140 -1.29 2.40 -14.40
N LEU A 141 -2.42 3.04 -14.18
CA LEU A 141 -3.52 3.02 -15.11
C LEU A 141 -3.42 4.28 -15.96
N GLN A 142 -3.63 4.14 -17.26
CA GLN A 142 -3.68 5.23 -18.21
C GLN A 142 -5.08 5.30 -18.78
N LEU A 143 -5.65 6.50 -18.76
CA LEU A 143 -6.94 6.79 -19.36
C LEU A 143 -6.72 7.80 -20.49
N SER A 144 -7.17 7.45 -21.68
CA SER A 144 -7.01 8.28 -22.89
C SER A 144 -8.22 8.18 -23.80
N TRP A 145 -8.21 8.94 -24.88
CA TRP A 145 -9.23 8.87 -25.92
C TRP A 145 -8.63 8.36 -27.21
N ASP A 146 -9.39 7.51 -27.90
CA ASP A 146 -9.23 7.24 -29.31
C ASP A 146 -9.81 8.41 -30.13
N ASP A 147 -9.33 8.59 -31.36
CA ASP A 147 -9.76 9.68 -32.26
C ASP A 147 -11.25 9.59 -32.65
N ARG A 148 -11.84 8.39 -32.55
CA ARG A 148 -13.28 8.13 -32.78
C ARG A 148 -14.16 8.38 -31.55
N GLY A 149 -13.58 8.88 -30.44
CA GLY A 149 -14.33 9.20 -29.23
C GLY A 149 -14.61 8.01 -28.31
N VAL A 150 -13.78 6.97 -28.38
CA VAL A 150 -13.81 5.84 -27.44
C VAL A 150 -12.83 6.08 -26.30
N ALA A 151 -13.27 5.92 -25.06
CA ALA A 151 -12.38 5.97 -23.91
C ALA A 151 -11.53 4.70 -23.86
N LEU A 152 -10.24 4.83 -23.54
CA LEU A 152 -9.29 3.73 -23.43
C LEU A 152 -8.73 3.67 -22.01
N LEU A 153 -8.88 2.53 -21.35
CA LEU A 153 -8.23 2.21 -20.07
C LEU A 153 -7.16 1.15 -20.30
N GLU A 154 -5.91 1.50 -20.00
CA GLU A 154 -4.74 0.66 -20.25
C GLU A 154 -3.85 0.62 -19.01
N TYR A 155 -3.06 -0.44 -18.89
CA TYR A 155 -2.07 -0.59 -17.83
C TYR A 155 -0.68 -0.62 -18.48
N PRO A 156 0.06 0.51 -18.53
CA PRO A 156 1.34 0.59 -19.26
C PRO A 156 2.41 -0.39 -18.72
N GLN A 157 2.29 -0.78 -17.45
CA GLN A 157 3.15 -1.74 -16.78
C GLN A 157 2.33 -2.72 -15.93
N GLU A 158 2.99 -3.79 -15.46
CA GLU A 158 2.34 -4.79 -14.60
C GLU A 158 1.70 -4.15 -13.37
N THR A 159 0.41 -4.38 -13.24
CA THR A 159 -0.49 -3.80 -12.24
C THR A 159 -1.07 -4.96 -11.44
N ARG A 160 -0.67 -5.11 -10.17
CA ARG A 160 -1.07 -6.24 -9.32
C ARG A 160 -1.99 -5.81 -8.20
N ILE A 161 -3.18 -6.40 -8.14
CA ILE A 161 -4.15 -6.20 -7.06
C ILE A 161 -4.12 -7.44 -6.14
N GLU A 162 -3.37 -7.35 -5.04
CA GLU A 162 -3.01 -8.48 -4.16
C GLU A 162 -3.80 -8.55 -2.85
N ASP A 163 -4.33 -7.42 -2.39
CA ASP A 163 -5.10 -7.29 -1.15
C ASP A 163 -6.18 -6.19 -1.24
N GLU A 164 -7.00 -6.07 -0.19
CA GLU A 164 -8.07 -5.07 -0.12
C GLU A 164 -7.54 -3.63 -0.16
N ALA A 165 -6.33 -3.37 0.35
CA ALA A 165 -5.75 -2.03 0.31
C ALA A 165 -5.40 -1.61 -1.12
N SER A 166 -4.78 -2.51 -1.89
CA SER A 166 -4.52 -2.32 -3.32
C SER A 166 -5.82 -2.20 -4.13
N MET A 167 -6.88 -2.92 -3.76
CA MET A 167 -8.21 -2.80 -4.36
C MET A 167 -8.81 -1.41 -4.14
N LEU A 168 -8.80 -0.92 -2.89
CA LEU A 168 -9.34 0.41 -2.55
C LEU A 168 -8.53 1.54 -3.19
N ALA A 169 -7.20 1.41 -3.21
CA ALA A 169 -6.33 2.37 -3.88
C ALA A 169 -6.60 2.43 -5.39
N TRP A 170 -6.80 1.26 -6.02
CA TRP A 170 -7.16 1.16 -7.41
C TRP A 170 -8.53 1.78 -7.72
N GLU A 171 -9.56 1.42 -6.93
CA GLU A 171 -10.93 1.96 -7.01
C GLU A 171 -10.93 3.49 -6.96
N ALA A 172 -10.26 4.07 -5.96
CA ALA A 172 -10.20 5.52 -5.80
C ALA A 172 -9.47 6.23 -6.96
N GLN A 173 -8.44 5.61 -7.54
CA GLN A 173 -7.77 6.16 -8.73
C GLN A 173 -8.68 6.11 -9.96
N LEU A 174 -9.38 5.00 -10.14
CA LEU A 174 -10.28 4.79 -11.26
C LEU A 174 -11.45 5.79 -11.19
N GLU A 175 -12.08 5.97 -10.02
CA GLU A 175 -13.15 6.95 -9.82
C GLU A 175 -12.74 8.37 -10.18
N ARG A 176 -11.60 8.85 -9.68
CA ARG A 176 -11.12 10.22 -9.95
C ARG A 176 -10.93 10.49 -11.44
N ARG A 177 -10.41 9.50 -12.17
CA ARG A 177 -10.08 9.67 -13.59
C ARG A 177 -11.29 9.44 -14.49
N ILE A 178 -12.18 8.50 -14.15
CA ILE A 178 -13.47 8.32 -14.85
C ILE A 178 -14.33 9.59 -14.70
N ALA A 179 -14.40 10.17 -13.50
CA ALA A 179 -15.17 11.39 -13.27
C ALA A 179 -14.69 12.53 -14.18
N ALA A 180 -13.37 12.70 -14.32
CA ALA A 180 -12.77 13.69 -15.22
C ALA A 180 -13.02 13.39 -16.70
N LEU A 181 -13.08 12.11 -17.11
CA LEU A 181 -13.35 11.75 -18.51
C LEU A 181 -14.79 12.04 -18.94
N ASN A 182 -15.76 11.83 -18.06
CA ASN A 182 -17.18 11.91 -18.41
C ASN A 182 -17.83 13.27 -18.12
N GLU A 183 -17.07 14.23 -17.59
CA GLU A 183 -17.57 15.56 -17.25
C GLU A 183 -18.16 16.25 -18.48
N GLY A 184 -19.48 16.45 -18.48
CA GLY A 184 -20.23 17.11 -19.55
C GLY A 184 -20.50 16.27 -20.81
N ARG A 185 -20.12 14.98 -20.85
CA ARG A 185 -20.21 14.13 -22.07
C ARG A 185 -21.28 13.04 -22.03
N GLY A 186 -21.89 12.78 -20.88
CA GLY A 186 -22.80 11.64 -20.70
C GLY A 186 -22.04 10.30 -20.68
N LYS A 187 -22.74 9.20 -20.97
CA LYS A 187 -22.12 7.87 -21.05
C LYS A 187 -21.42 7.69 -22.39
N VAL A 188 -20.17 7.21 -22.37
CA VAL A 188 -19.34 6.95 -23.56
C VAL A 188 -18.89 5.49 -23.63
N PRO A 189 -18.48 4.95 -24.80
CA PRO A 189 -17.91 3.60 -24.87
C PRO A 189 -16.52 3.54 -24.22
N LEU A 190 -16.22 2.45 -23.51
CA LEU A 190 -14.91 2.17 -22.91
C LEU A 190 -14.31 0.87 -23.45
N VAL A 191 -13.05 0.93 -23.86
CA VAL A 191 -12.21 -0.23 -24.15
C VAL A 191 -11.13 -0.38 -23.08
N VAL A 192 -11.02 -1.57 -22.50
CA VAL A 192 -10.07 -1.89 -21.43
C VAL A 192 -9.06 -2.92 -21.92
N GLY A 193 -7.80 -2.51 -22.01
CA GLY A 193 -6.68 -3.43 -22.25
C GLY A 193 -6.27 -4.08 -20.95
N VAL A 194 -6.35 -5.41 -20.87
CA VAL A 194 -6.05 -6.11 -19.62
C VAL A 194 -4.64 -6.68 -19.58
N ASP A 195 -3.83 -6.63 -20.63
CA ASP A 195 -2.55 -7.35 -20.80
C ASP A 195 -1.49 -7.22 -19.69
N ASN A 196 -1.58 -6.20 -18.85
CA ASN A 196 -0.70 -6.04 -17.69
C ASN A 196 -1.42 -6.04 -16.33
N LEU A 197 -2.73 -6.33 -16.28
CA LEU A 197 -3.49 -6.42 -15.03
C LEU A 197 -3.45 -7.84 -14.42
N TRP A 198 -3.06 -7.95 -13.16
CA TRP A 198 -3.20 -9.19 -12.41
C TRP A 198 -4.03 -8.93 -11.14
N VAL A 199 -4.98 -9.80 -10.87
CA VAL A 199 -5.84 -9.74 -9.68
C VAL A 199 -5.69 -11.05 -8.92
N ALA A 200 -5.44 -10.98 -7.62
CA ALA A 200 -5.36 -12.17 -6.79
C ALA A 200 -6.69 -12.95 -6.85
N PRO A 201 -6.67 -14.29 -6.97
CA PRO A 201 -7.90 -15.09 -7.08
C PRO A 201 -8.93 -14.83 -5.98
N LYS A 202 -8.46 -14.57 -4.74
CA LYS A 202 -9.31 -14.24 -3.59
C LYS A 202 -10.09 -12.92 -3.74
N LEU A 203 -9.65 -12.04 -4.64
CA LEU A 203 -10.25 -10.73 -4.91
C LEU A 203 -11.01 -10.68 -6.24
N GLU A 204 -11.03 -11.75 -7.02
CA GLU A 204 -11.61 -11.77 -8.37
C GLU A 204 -13.07 -11.30 -8.37
N ARG A 205 -13.89 -11.87 -7.48
CA ARG A 205 -15.29 -11.47 -7.30
C ARG A 205 -15.44 -9.99 -6.92
N ARG A 206 -14.63 -9.52 -5.95
CA ARG A 206 -14.66 -8.13 -5.49
C ARG A 206 -14.27 -7.18 -6.62
N TYR A 207 -13.25 -7.52 -7.39
CA TYR A 207 -12.82 -6.78 -8.57
C TYR A 207 -13.96 -6.69 -9.59
N VAL A 208 -14.56 -7.82 -9.98
CA VAL A 208 -15.61 -7.82 -11.01
C VAL A 208 -16.83 -7.00 -10.58
N GLU A 209 -17.33 -7.22 -9.37
CA GLU A 209 -18.48 -6.47 -8.85
C GLU A 209 -18.20 -4.96 -8.74
N MET A 210 -16.98 -4.59 -8.35
CA MET A 210 -16.56 -3.19 -8.28
C MET A 210 -16.49 -2.55 -9.67
N VAL A 211 -15.82 -3.23 -10.62
CA VAL A 211 -15.63 -2.77 -11.99
C VAL A 211 -16.97 -2.57 -12.67
N ASP A 212 -17.86 -3.55 -12.52
CA ASP A 212 -19.21 -3.46 -13.08
C ASP A 212 -19.96 -2.23 -12.53
N LYS A 213 -19.99 -2.05 -11.20
CA LYS A 213 -20.67 -0.90 -10.57
C LYS A 213 -20.11 0.45 -11.00
N LEU A 214 -18.79 0.60 -11.01
CA LEU A 214 -18.14 1.87 -11.33
C LEU A 214 -18.28 2.22 -12.80
N ILE A 215 -18.04 1.23 -13.67
CA ILE A 215 -17.95 1.48 -15.10
C ILE A 215 -19.36 1.58 -15.73
N THR A 216 -20.34 0.76 -15.32
CA THR A 216 -21.72 0.84 -15.88
C THR A 216 -22.42 2.15 -15.55
N ARG A 217 -22.03 2.84 -14.46
CA ARG A 217 -22.54 4.19 -14.16
C ARG A 217 -22.06 5.22 -15.17
N ALA A 218 -20.85 5.05 -15.68
CA ALA A 218 -20.09 6.06 -16.41
C ALA A 218 -20.02 5.81 -17.92
N PHE A 219 -20.16 4.56 -18.37
CA PHE A 219 -19.94 4.16 -19.75
C PHE A 219 -21.15 3.45 -20.35
N SER A 220 -21.37 3.60 -21.66
CA SER A 220 -22.49 3.00 -22.40
C SER A 220 -22.25 1.52 -22.67
N VAL A 221 -21.00 1.16 -22.95
CA VAL A 221 -20.53 -0.21 -23.16
C VAL A 221 -19.10 -0.34 -22.65
N VAL A 222 -18.76 -1.53 -22.16
CA VAL A 222 -17.43 -1.86 -21.64
C VAL A 222 -16.92 -3.07 -22.38
N VAL A 223 -15.84 -2.89 -23.13
CA VAL A 223 -15.25 -3.93 -23.96
C VAL A 223 -13.84 -4.21 -23.48
N ARG A 224 -13.44 -5.48 -23.43
CA ARG A 224 -12.10 -5.88 -22.99
C ARG A 224 -11.30 -6.45 -24.15
N TRP A 225 -9.99 -6.23 -24.14
CA TRP A 225 -9.07 -6.86 -25.07
C TRP A 225 -7.80 -7.34 -24.38
N SER A 226 -7.20 -8.39 -24.95
CA SER A 226 -5.90 -8.92 -24.52
C SER A 226 -5.23 -9.62 -25.67
N SER A 227 -3.95 -9.35 -25.91
CA SER A 227 -3.14 -10.08 -26.89
C SER A 227 -2.93 -11.55 -26.49
N ASN A 228 -3.02 -11.85 -25.18
CA ASN A 228 -2.80 -13.19 -24.64
C ASN A 228 -4.07 -14.04 -24.60
N GLU A 229 -4.07 -15.17 -25.32
CA GLU A 229 -5.22 -16.08 -25.39
C GLU A 229 -5.64 -16.66 -24.04
N HIS A 230 -4.67 -17.02 -23.19
CA HIS A 230 -4.96 -17.56 -21.86
C HIS A 230 -5.72 -16.54 -21.02
N ARG A 231 -5.35 -15.26 -21.14
CA ARG A 231 -6.01 -14.16 -20.44
C ARG A 231 -7.40 -13.88 -20.98
N ARG A 232 -7.60 -13.93 -22.30
CA ARG A 232 -8.94 -13.86 -22.88
C ARG A 232 -9.86 -14.95 -22.33
N ARG A 233 -9.40 -16.20 -22.28
CA ARG A 233 -10.18 -17.32 -21.71
C ARG A 233 -10.43 -17.15 -20.22
N PHE A 234 -9.48 -16.61 -19.47
CA PHE A 234 -9.67 -16.28 -18.05
C PHE A 234 -10.81 -15.27 -17.88
N PHE A 235 -10.68 -14.08 -18.48
CA PHE A 235 -11.70 -13.04 -18.35
C PHE A 235 -13.06 -13.43 -18.94
N ALA A 236 -13.10 -14.19 -20.03
CA ALA A 236 -14.37 -14.69 -20.57
C ALA A 236 -15.13 -15.57 -19.58
N ARG A 237 -14.43 -16.49 -18.90
CA ARG A 237 -15.02 -17.34 -17.85
C ARG A 237 -15.44 -16.53 -16.63
N THR A 238 -14.58 -15.60 -16.19
CA THR A 238 -14.86 -14.71 -15.06
C THR A 238 -16.09 -13.86 -15.35
N ASN A 239 -16.19 -13.25 -16.52
CA ASN A 239 -17.36 -12.45 -16.92
C ASN A 239 -18.64 -13.29 -16.93
N GLN A 240 -18.58 -14.50 -17.51
CA GLN A 240 -19.74 -15.40 -17.56
C GLN A 240 -20.21 -15.81 -16.14
N ALA A 241 -19.28 -16.03 -15.21
CA ALA A 241 -19.61 -16.35 -13.82
C ALA A 241 -20.29 -15.19 -13.06
N HIS A 242 -20.25 -13.98 -13.62
CA HIS A 242 -20.79 -12.75 -13.05
C HIS A 242 -21.86 -12.09 -13.94
N ASP A 243 -22.48 -12.84 -14.86
CA ASP A 243 -23.53 -12.37 -15.76
C ASP A 243 -23.13 -11.15 -16.64
N LEU A 244 -21.83 -11.02 -16.94
CA LEU A 244 -21.29 -10.00 -17.83
C LEU A 244 -21.02 -10.55 -19.25
N PRO A 245 -20.97 -9.69 -20.29
CA PRO A 245 -20.56 -10.10 -21.63
C PRO A 245 -19.21 -10.83 -21.60
N SER A 246 -19.18 -12.02 -22.19
CA SER A 246 -18.02 -12.92 -22.15
C SER A 246 -16.95 -12.57 -23.18
N GLU A 247 -17.28 -11.70 -24.13
CA GLU A 247 -16.44 -11.28 -25.23
C GLU A 247 -15.20 -10.53 -24.74
N VAL A 248 -14.03 -11.08 -25.07
CA VAL A 248 -12.73 -10.43 -24.89
C VAL A 248 -11.98 -10.54 -26.21
N PHE A 249 -11.63 -9.39 -26.79
CA PHE A 249 -11.07 -9.31 -28.14
C PHE A 249 -9.55 -9.54 -28.17
N ALA A 250 -9.03 -9.97 -29.32
CA ALA A 250 -7.61 -10.26 -29.48
C ALA A 250 -6.76 -8.99 -29.64
N SER A 251 -7.38 -7.89 -30.05
CA SER A 251 -6.70 -6.61 -30.25
C SER A 251 -7.56 -5.42 -29.78
N ARG A 252 -6.88 -4.31 -29.50
CA ARG A 252 -7.53 -3.03 -29.19
C ARG A 252 -8.45 -2.57 -30.32
N GLU A 253 -8.02 -2.72 -31.57
CA GLU A 253 -8.78 -2.26 -32.73
C GLU A 253 -10.09 -3.03 -32.92
N GLU A 254 -10.06 -4.36 -32.75
CA GLU A 254 -11.29 -5.18 -32.75
C GLU A 254 -12.26 -4.74 -31.64
N ALA A 255 -11.73 -4.49 -30.43
CA ALA A 255 -12.55 -4.03 -29.32
C ALA A 255 -13.15 -2.64 -29.55
N ILE A 256 -12.40 -1.71 -30.15
CA ILE A 256 -12.92 -0.38 -30.52
C ILE A 256 -14.02 -0.52 -31.58
N GLY A 257 -13.79 -1.32 -32.62
CA GLY A 257 -14.79 -1.57 -33.66
C GLY A 257 -16.10 -2.14 -33.10
N PHE A 258 -15.99 -3.07 -32.14
CA PHE A 258 -17.17 -3.59 -31.45
C PHE A 258 -17.84 -2.54 -30.55
N ALA A 259 -17.07 -1.77 -29.78
CA ALA A 259 -17.62 -0.74 -28.88
C ALA A 259 -18.40 0.33 -29.64
N LEU A 260 -17.91 0.75 -30.81
CA LEU A 260 -18.58 1.70 -31.69
C LEU A 260 -19.86 1.15 -32.32
N ALA A 261 -19.98 -0.17 -32.50
CA ALA A 261 -21.19 -0.80 -33.03
C ALA A 261 -22.31 -0.95 -31.98
N GLN A 262 -21.97 -0.84 -30.69
CA GLN A 262 -22.89 -0.99 -29.56
C GLN A 262 -23.34 0.35 -28.95
N GLY A 263 -22.63 1.44 -29.22
CA GLY A 263 -22.89 2.79 -28.70
C GLY A 263 -23.67 3.67 -29.67
#